data_AF-K1Y1T1-F1
#
_entry.id   AF-K1Y1T1-F1
#
_cell.length_a   1.000
_cell.length_b   1.000
_cell.length_c   1.000
_cell.angle_alpha   90.00
_cell.angle_beta   90.00
_cell.angle_gamma   90.00
#
_symmetry.space_group_name_H-M   'P 1'
#
loop_
_entity.id
_entity.type
_entity.pdbx_description
1 polymer ?
#
loop_
_entity_poly.entity_id
_entity_poly.type
_entity_poly.pdbx_seq_one_letter_code
_entity_poly.pdbx_strand_id
1 'polypeptide(L)'
;MMRKIIIILVVAIFATSMANAQTIMNIHMKGGGATQIPVDQIEKITFTGGFLPSAEGTVTDIDGNVYPITKIGNQIWMAADLKVTRYRNGEAIKVPGTNREAWSTNTEGALAWYENDEYVYKQSYGALYNYFAVVNPKGLCPAGWHTPSNQEWKILQEFLGGWREAGKKLKSEKSGFGTHPRWTGENTGGTNETKFSALPSGYRHKIGTFGDIGLSSTYWSSTELNATDTYNWVLKSNSGQFNGGWALKNSGFAVRCVKN
;
A
#
# COMPACT_ATOMS: atom_id res chain seq x y z
N MET A 1 -8.26 21.44 -24.63
CA MET A 1 -7.01 21.15 -23.89
C MET A 1 -7.27 21.38 -22.39
N MET A 2 -7.70 20.35 -21.65
CA MET A 2 -8.05 20.49 -20.23
C MET A 2 -6.78 20.48 -19.37
N ARG A 3 -6.41 21.64 -18.80
CA ARG A 3 -5.38 21.73 -17.75
C ARG A 3 -5.96 21.17 -16.45
N LYS A 4 -5.43 20.03 -15.97
CA LYS A 4 -5.69 19.52 -14.63
C LYS A 4 -4.93 20.40 -13.64
N ILE A 5 -5.65 21.15 -12.81
CA ILE A 5 -5.10 21.92 -11.69
C ILE A 5 -4.91 20.95 -10.54
N ILE A 6 -3.67 20.75 -10.11
CA ILE A 6 -3.33 20.04 -8.87
C ILE A 6 -3.43 21.08 -7.75
N ILE A 7 -4.38 20.90 -6.84
CA ILE A 7 -4.49 21.73 -5.64
C ILE A 7 -3.73 21.01 -4.52
N ILE A 8 -2.64 21.62 -4.07
CA ILE A 8 -1.91 21.21 -2.88
C ILE A 8 -2.70 21.73 -1.68
N LEU A 9 -3.26 20.83 -0.88
CA LEU A 9 -3.88 21.19 0.41
C LEU A 9 -2.78 21.14 1.48
N VAL A 10 -2.20 22.29 1.81
CA VAL A 10 -1.38 22.43 3.03
C VAL A 10 -2.34 22.73 4.17
N VAL A 11 -2.75 21.70 4.92
CA VAL A 11 -3.40 21.91 6.22
C VAL A 11 -2.27 22.02 7.24
N ALA A 12 -1.71 23.23 7.39
CA ALA A 12 -0.78 23.53 8.47
C ALA A 12 -1.60 23.84 9.74
N ILE A 13 -1.78 22.84 10.62
CA ILE A 13 -2.31 23.08 11.97
C ILE A 13 -1.13 23.56 12.83
N PHE A 14 -0.86 24.86 12.84
CA PHE A 14 0.03 25.44 13.85
C PHE A 14 -0.78 25.67 15.13
N ALA A 15 -0.61 24.79 16.11
CA ALA A 15 -1.00 25.07 17.49
C ALA A 15 0.11 25.90 18.17
N THR A 16 0.17 27.18 17.87
CA THR A 16 0.91 28.16 18.70
C THR A 16 0.07 29.42 18.84
N SER A 17 -0.41 29.65 20.07
CA SER A 17 -0.96 30.89 20.64
C SER A 17 -1.48 31.97 19.65
N MET A 18 -2.82 32.05 19.53
CA MET A 18 -3.67 33.22 19.21
C MET A 18 -3.05 34.33 18.34
N ALA A 19 -3.52 34.55 17.10
CA ALA A 19 -4.61 35.52 16.88
C ALA A 19 -5.44 35.30 15.59
N ASN A 20 -5.26 34.21 14.85
CA ASN A 20 -6.07 33.92 13.66
C ASN A 20 -6.30 32.42 13.51
N ALA A 21 -7.05 31.83 14.45
CA ALA A 21 -7.61 30.51 14.22
C ALA A 21 -8.57 30.62 13.04
N GLN A 22 -8.31 29.92 11.94
CA GLN A 22 -9.27 29.83 10.85
C GLN A 22 -10.54 29.17 11.39
N THR A 23 -11.61 29.95 11.54
CA THR A 23 -12.89 29.49 12.09
C THR A 23 -13.82 28.92 11.02
N ILE A 24 -13.52 29.17 9.74
CA ILE A 24 -14.35 28.80 8.60
C ILE A 24 -13.50 28.10 7.53
N MET A 25 -13.96 26.93 7.10
CA MET A 25 -13.50 26.28 5.88
C MET A 25 -14.29 26.82 4.69
N ASN A 26 -13.60 27.39 3.68
CA ASN A 26 -14.21 27.86 2.44
C ASN A 26 -13.97 26.84 1.32
N ILE A 27 -15.04 26.34 0.70
CA ILE A 27 -15.01 25.40 -0.43
C ILE A 27 -15.50 26.13 -1.68
N HIS A 28 -14.59 26.44 -2.61
CA HIS A 28 -14.93 27.11 -3.86
C HIS A 28 -15.30 26.10 -4.96
N MET A 29 -16.48 26.25 -5.54
CA MET A 29 -17.01 25.41 -6.62
C MET A 29 -16.61 25.95 -8.00
N LYS A 30 -16.44 25.05 -8.97
CA LYS A 30 -16.34 25.45 -10.39
C LYS A 30 -17.63 26.17 -10.79
N GLY A 31 -17.49 27.37 -11.37
CA GLY A 31 -18.63 28.22 -11.73
C GLY A 31 -18.91 29.36 -10.74
N GLY A 32 -18.08 29.54 -9.70
CA GLY A 32 -18.08 30.75 -8.88
C GLY A 32 -18.88 30.68 -7.58
N GLY A 33 -19.37 29.51 -7.17
CA GLY A 33 -19.99 29.31 -5.86
C GLY A 33 -18.94 29.08 -4.76
N ALA A 34 -19.28 29.42 -3.51
CA ALA A 34 -18.48 29.06 -2.34
C ALA A 34 -19.39 28.52 -1.21
N THR A 35 -18.97 27.45 -0.55
CA THR A 35 -19.61 26.94 0.68
C THR A 35 -18.72 27.25 1.87
N GLN A 36 -19.29 27.82 2.92
CA GLN A 36 -18.61 28.14 4.17
C GLN A 36 -19.04 27.16 5.24
N ILE A 37 -18.09 26.48 5.89
CA ILE A 37 -18.37 25.50 6.94
C ILE A 37 -17.61 25.92 8.21
N PRO A 38 -18.30 26.22 9.31
CA PRO A 38 -17.65 26.44 10.61
C PRO A 38 -16.82 25.23 11.01
N VAL A 39 -15.55 25.45 11.38
CA VAL A 39 -14.60 24.37 11.64
C VAL A 39 -14.99 23.55 12.88
N ASP A 40 -15.66 24.17 13.86
CA ASP A 40 -16.18 23.53 15.07
C ASP A 40 -17.33 22.54 14.81
N GLN A 41 -17.93 22.57 13.63
CA GLN A 41 -18.99 21.65 13.20
C GLN A 41 -18.48 20.50 12.33
N ILE A 42 -17.19 20.47 12.02
CA ILE A 42 -16.59 19.44 11.16
C ILE A 42 -16.06 18.30 12.04
N GLU A 43 -16.78 17.18 12.07
CA GLU A 43 -16.27 15.95 12.68
C GLU A 43 -15.29 15.22 11.75
N LYS A 44 -15.62 15.15 10.45
CA LYS A 44 -14.80 14.45 9.45
C LYS A 44 -15.09 14.97 8.04
N ILE A 45 -14.05 15.08 7.21
CA ILE A 45 -14.17 15.36 5.77
C ILE A 45 -13.80 14.11 5.00
N THR A 46 -14.69 13.67 4.11
CA THR A 46 -14.45 12.50 3.24
C THR A 46 -14.62 12.92 1.79
N PHE A 47 -13.63 12.66 0.95
CA PHE A 47 -13.75 12.81 -0.50
C PHE A 47 -14.20 11.49 -1.10
N THR A 48 -15.41 11.44 -1.65
CA THR A 48 -15.90 10.32 -2.45
C THR A 48 -15.82 10.72 -3.92
N GLY A 49 -14.92 10.07 -4.66
CA GLY A 49 -14.61 10.45 -6.05
C GLY A 49 -13.12 10.65 -6.32
N GLY A 50 -12.30 9.68 -5.91
CA GLY A 50 -11.04 9.40 -6.59
C GLY A 50 -11.32 8.38 -7.69
N PHE A 51 -10.57 8.43 -8.77
CA PHE A 51 -10.60 7.43 -9.84
C PHE A 51 -10.33 6.04 -9.22
N LEU A 52 -11.37 5.34 -8.78
CA LEU A 52 -11.32 3.89 -8.62
C LEU A 52 -11.58 3.37 -10.03
N PRO A 53 -10.55 2.96 -10.80
CA PRO A 53 -10.82 2.24 -12.03
C PRO A 53 -11.70 1.06 -11.62
N SER A 54 -12.93 0.99 -12.16
CA SER A 54 -14.04 0.23 -11.57
C SER A 54 -13.59 -1.09 -10.95
N ALA A 55 -13.39 -1.08 -9.64
CA ALA A 55 -13.06 -2.28 -8.89
C ALA A 55 -14.31 -3.16 -8.90
N GLU A 56 -14.13 -4.47 -9.06
CA GLU A 56 -15.25 -5.41 -9.14
C GLU A 56 -16.00 -5.57 -7.81
N GLY A 57 -15.47 -4.96 -6.75
CA GLY A 57 -16.05 -4.89 -5.43
C GLY A 57 -15.04 -4.36 -4.42
N THR A 58 -15.28 -4.65 -3.14
CA THR A 58 -14.32 -4.40 -2.07
C THR A 58 -14.26 -5.57 -1.10
N VAL A 59 -13.19 -5.64 -0.32
CA VAL A 59 -13.06 -6.50 0.87
C VAL A 59 -12.70 -5.64 2.07
N THR A 60 -13.19 -6.00 3.25
CA THR A 60 -12.93 -5.29 4.51
C THR A 60 -12.20 -6.19 5.49
N ASP A 61 -11.16 -5.67 6.14
CA ASP A 61 -10.45 -6.39 7.21
C ASP A 61 -11.06 -6.17 8.60
N ILE A 62 -10.44 -6.75 9.63
CA ILE A 62 -10.91 -6.66 11.02
C ILE A 62 -10.82 -5.24 11.62
N ASP A 63 -10.04 -4.35 11.00
CA ASP A 63 -9.90 -2.95 11.42
C ASP A 63 -10.87 -2.02 10.70
N GLY A 64 -11.72 -2.58 9.83
CA GLY A 64 -12.62 -1.78 9.00
C GLY A 64 -11.91 -1.11 7.83
N ASN A 65 -10.66 -1.48 7.51
CA ASN A 65 -10.03 -0.99 6.29
C ASN A 65 -10.72 -1.63 5.09
N VAL A 66 -11.18 -0.79 4.16
CA VAL A 66 -11.82 -1.23 2.92
C VAL A 66 -10.82 -1.18 1.79
N TYR A 67 -10.71 -2.27 1.04
CA TYR A 67 -9.78 -2.42 -0.07
C TYR A 67 -10.53 -2.75 -1.36
N PRO A 68 -10.29 -2.01 -2.46
CA PRO A 68 -10.81 -2.39 -3.77
C PRO A 68 -10.26 -3.76 -4.20
N ILE A 69 -11.01 -4.48 -5.02
CA ILE A 69 -10.58 -5.77 -5.58
C ILE A 69 -10.68 -5.79 -7.11
N THR A 70 -9.87 -6.63 -7.74
CA THR A 70 -9.86 -6.83 -9.19
C THR A 70 -9.66 -8.30 -9.52
N LYS A 71 -10.32 -8.80 -10.56
CA LYS A 71 -10.10 -10.15 -11.08
C LYS A 71 -9.06 -10.12 -12.19
N ILE A 72 -8.04 -10.97 -12.07
CA ILE A 72 -6.98 -11.13 -13.05
C ILE A 72 -6.87 -12.62 -13.37
N GLY A 73 -7.31 -12.99 -14.57
CA GLY A 73 -7.50 -14.39 -14.94
C GLY A 73 -8.54 -15.04 -14.02
N ASN A 74 -8.13 -16.12 -13.33
CA ASN A 74 -8.98 -16.84 -12.39
C ASN A 74 -8.79 -16.41 -10.92
N GLN A 75 -7.90 -15.45 -10.65
CA GLN A 75 -7.59 -15.00 -9.30
C GLN A 75 -8.24 -13.65 -9.01
N ILE A 76 -8.75 -13.46 -7.80
CA ILE A 76 -9.25 -12.18 -7.32
C ILE A 76 -8.22 -11.59 -6.36
N TRP A 77 -7.73 -10.39 -6.67
CA TRP A 77 -6.66 -9.73 -5.95
C TRP A 77 -7.13 -8.45 -5.28
N MET A 78 -6.57 -8.15 -4.10
CA MET A 78 -6.66 -6.81 -3.54
C MET A 78 -5.93 -5.81 -4.44
N ALA A 79 -6.60 -4.68 -4.73
CA ALA A 79 -6.07 -3.57 -5.51
C ALA A 79 -5.47 -2.44 -4.65
N ALA A 80 -5.28 -2.68 -3.34
CA ALA A 80 -4.45 -1.87 -2.46
C ALA A 80 -3.61 -2.74 -1.52
N ASP A 81 -2.47 -2.22 -1.06
CA ASP A 81 -1.59 -2.90 -0.10
C ASP A 81 -2.29 -3.01 1.27
N LEU A 82 -2.13 -4.14 1.95
CA LEU A 82 -2.75 -4.41 3.25
C LEU A 82 -2.23 -3.42 4.31
N LYS A 83 -3.13 -2.97 5.19
CA LYS A 83 -2.82 -1.99 6.26
C LYS A 83 -3.43 -2.35 7.62
N VAL A 84 -3.78 -3.63 7.79
CA VAL A 84 -4.32 -4.21 9.02
C VAL A 84 -3.27 -4.19 10.15
N THR A 85 -3.69 -3.90 11.36
CA THR A 85 -2.86 -3.86 12.58
C THR A 85 -3.20 -4.98 13.55
N ARG A 86 -4.23 -5.79 13.25
CA ARG A 86 -4.63 -6.96 14.02
C ARG A 86 -4.77 -8.19 13.13
N TYR A 87 -4.44 -9.36 13.67
CA TYR A 87 -4.80 -10.63 13.03
C TYR A 87 -6.31 -10.84 13.06
N ARG A 88 -6.81 -11.79 12.28
CA ARG A 88 -8.25 -12.11 12.18
C ARG A 88 -8.89 -12.53 13.51
N ASN A 89 -8.11 -13.01 14.47
CA ASN A 89 -8.58 -13.31 15.82
C ASN A 89 -8.68 -12.07 16.75
N GLY A 90 -8.35 -10.87 16.25
CA GLY A 90 -8.37 -9.61 16.99
C GLY A 90 -7.07 -9.27 17.73
N GLU A 91 -6.08 -10.16 17.73
CA GLU A 91 -4.80 -9.91 18.40
C GLU A 91 -3.95 -8.89 17.63
N ALA A 92 -3.36 -7.94 18.35
CA ALA A 92 -2.51 -6.91 17.77
C ALA A 92 -1.21 -7.50 17.18
N ILE A 93 -0.83 -7.00 16.02
CA ILE A 93 0.47 -7.26 15.41
C ILE A 93 1.48 -6.31 16.05
N LYS A 94 2.68 -6.82 16.40
CA LYS A 94 3.71 -6.00 17.06
C LYS A 94 4.18 -4.86 16.14
N VAL A 95 4.42 -3.69 16.71
CA VAL A 95 4.98 -2.51 16.02
C VAL A 95 6.28 -2.12 16.73
N PRO A 96 7.45 -2.65 16.33
CA PRO A 96 8.73 -2.34 16.98
C PRO A 96 9.15 -0.87 16.89
N GLY A 97 8.55 -0.10 15.96
CA GLY A 97 8.86 1.33 15.77
C GLY A 97 10.32 1.55 15.37
N THR A 98 10.93 2.60 15.93
CA THR A 98 12.30 3.03 15.60
C THR A 98 13.39 2.12 16.17
N ASN A 99 13.05 1.16 17.04
CA ASN A 99 14.02 0.21 17.60
C ASN A 99 14.43 -0.81 16.53
N ARG A 100 15.64 -0.64 15.99
CA ARG A 100 16.19 -1.50 14.92
C ARG A 100 16.53 -2.90 15.41
N GLU A 101 16.99 -3.05 16.65
CA GLU A 101 17.31 -4.35 17.23
C GLU A 101 16.06 -5.18 17.48
N ALA A 102 15.01 -4.54 18.02
CA ALA A 102 13.70 -5.18 18.21
C ALA A 102 13.06 -5.59 16.87
N TRP A 103 13.42 -4.96 15.75
CA TRP A 103 13.02 -5.40 14.41
C TRP A 103 13.90 -6.56 13.90
N SER A 104 15.23 -6.40 13.98
CA SER A 104 16.19 -7.31 13.37
C SER A 104 16.26 -8.68 14.03
N THR A 105 15.92 -8.76 15.32
CA THR A 105 15.92 -10.01 16.12
C THR A 105 14.53 -10.60 16.30
N ASN A 106 13.48 -9.96 15.76
CA ASN A 106 12.10 -10.39 15.96
C ASN A 106 11.84 -11.76 15.32
N THR A 107 11.33 -12.70 16.09
CA THR A 107 10.90 -14.03 15.62
C THR A 107 9.38 -14.21 15.60
N GLU A 108 8.65 -13.14 15.91
CA GLU A 108 7.20 -13.06 15.87
C GLU A 108 6.74 -12.07 14.80
N GLY A 109 5.44 -12.11 14.50
CA GLY A 109 4.88 -11.23 13.49
C GLY A 109 4.89 -9.76 13.91
N ALA A 110 5.41 -8.92 13.01
CA ALA A 110 5.51 -7.49 13.19
C ALA A 110 5.15 -6.73 11.91
N LEU A 111 4.76 -5.47 12.10
CA LEU A 111 4.52 -4.52 11.03
C LEU A 111 5.28 -3.21 11.27
N ALA A 112 5.46 -2.46 10.20
CA ALA A 112 5.90 -1.07 10.22
C ALA A 112 5.23 -0.29 9.09
N TRP A 113 5.03 1.00 9.29
CA TRP A 113 4.84 1.92 8.18
C TRP A 113 6.20 2.42 7.72
N TYR A 114 6.32 2.87 6.47
CA TYR A 114 7.57 3.42 5.96
C TYR A 114 8.04 4.58 6.87
N GLU A 115 9.35 4.65 7.18
CA GLU A 115 9.94 5.54 8.20
C GLU A 115 9.31 5.46 9.61
N ASN A 116 8.54 4.42 9.91
CA ASN A 116 7.70 4.30 11.11
C ASN A 116 6.66 5.42 11.27
N ASP A 117 6.24 6.05 10.17
CA ASP A 117 5.25 7.12 10.18
C ASP A 117 3.88 6.59 9.69
N GLU A 118 3.03 6.24 10.66
CA GLU A 118 1.66 5.76 10.38
C GLU A 118 0.83 6.83 9.66
N TYR A 119 0.92 8.08 10.10
CA TYR A 119 0.08 9.17 9.64
C TYR A 119 0.30 9.45 8.15
N VAL A 120 1.57 9.45 7.72
CA VAL A 120 1.94 9.73 6.33
C VAL A 120 1.74 8.53 5.41
N TYR A 121 2.12 7.32 5.85
CA TYR A 121 2.27 6.19 4.92
C TYR A 121 1.14 5.17 4.97
N LYS A 122 0.39 5.02 6.07
CA LYS A 122 -0.64 3.96 6.21
C LYS A 122 -1.70 4.02 5.12
N GLN A 123 -2.27 5.20 4.88
CA GLN A 123 -3.37 5.32 3.91
C GLN A 123 -2.89 5.22 2.47
N SER A 124 -1.67 5.68 2.21
CA SER A 124 -1.10 5.78 0.86
C SER A 124 -0.44 4.49 0.40
N TYR A 125 0.22 3.75 1.29
CA TYR A 125 1.09 2.61 0.94
C TYR A 125 0.81 1.33 1.73
N GLY A 126 -0.12 1.39 2.69
CA GLY A 126 -0.33 0.31 3.62
C GLY A 126 0.85 0.08 4.56
N ALA A 127 0.97 -1.15 5.06
CA ALA A 127 2.00 -1.54 6.01
C ALA A 127 3.00 -2.54 5.41
N LEU A 128 4.20 -2.52 5.97
CA LEU A 128 5.30 -3.42 5.69
C LEU A 128 5.35 -4.48 6.79
N TYR A 129 5.01 -5.71 6.46
CA TYR A 129 4.95 -6.82 7.41
C TYR A 129 6.24 -7.64 7.32
N ASN A 130 6.70 -8.19 8.44
CA ASN A 130 7.70 -9.25 8.38
C ASN A 130 7.08 -10.60 7.99
N TYR A 131 7.92 -11.57 7.61
CA TYR A 131 7.40 -12.86 7.14
C TYR A 131 6.63 -13.62 8.23
N PHE A 132 7.03 -13.48 9.50
CA PHE A 132 6.33 -14.12 10.62
C PHE A 132 4.87 -13.63 10.77
N ALA A 133 4.56 -12.38 10.39
CA ALA A 133 3.18 -11.89 10.34
C ALA A 133 2.42 -12.49 9.14
N VAL A 134 3.09 -12.64 7.99
CA VAL A 134 2.52 -13.20 6.76
C VAL A 134 2.01 -14.62 6.96
N VAL A 135 2.80 -15.48 7.63
CA VAL A 135 2.44 -16.90 7.84
C VAL A 135 1.81 -17.18 9.20
N ASN A 136 1.43 -16.14 9.96
CA ASN A 136 0.84 -16.36 11.27
C ASN A 136 -0.50 -17.12 11.15
N PRO A 137 -0.71 -18.22 11.90
CA PRO A 137 -1.94 -19.01 11.82
C PRO A 137 -3.19 -18.24 12.27
N LYS A 138 -3.02 -17.13 13.01
CA LYS A 138 -4.11 -16.22 13.40
C LYS A 138 -4.71 -15.47 12.20
N GLY A 139 -4.06 -15.53 11.04
CA GLY A 139 -4.54 -15.03 9.76
C GLY A 139 -4.35 -13.52 9.59
N LEU A 140 -3.55 -13.13 8.61
CA LEU A 140 -3.29 -11.72 8.30
C LEU A 140 -4.37 -11.10 7.39
N CYS A 141 -4.87 -11.88 6.42
CA CYS A 141 -5.86 -11.42 5.44
C CYS A 141 -7.31 -11.52 5.95
N PRO A 142 -8.27 -10.78 5.34
CA PRO A 142 -9.70 -10.93 5.62
C PRO A 142 -10.20 -12.37 5.50
N ALA A 143 -11.35 -12.70 6.13
CA ALA A 143 -11.95 -14.03 6.04
C ALA A 143 -12.26 -14.41 4.57
N GLY A 144 -11.90 -15.65 4.18
CA GLY A 144 -12.02 -16.10 2.79
C GLY A 144 -10.93 -15.59 1.84
N TRP A 145 -9.94 -14.87 2.35
CA TRP A 145 -8.75 -14.41 1.63
C TRP A 145 -7.48 -14.92 2.32
N HIS A 146 -6.38 -15.00 1.59
CA HIS A 146 -5.09 -15.44 2.11
C HIS A 146 -3.92 -14.67 1.49
N THR A 147 -2.76 -14.78 2.16
CA THR A 147 -1.49 -14.27 1.65
C THR A 147 -1.00 -15.15 0.49
N PRO A 148 -0.71 -14.60 -0.69
CA PRO A 148 -0.46 -15.37 -1.90
C PRO A 148 0.76 -16.25 -1.77
N SER A 149 0.65 -17.48 -2.25
CA SER A 149 1.78 -18.39 -2.43
C SER A 149 2.66 -17.97 -3.61
N ASN A 150 3.87 -18.52 -3.68
CA ASN A 150 4.77 -18.30 -4.82
C ASN A 150 4.14 -18.80 -6.13
N GLN A 151 3.33 -19.87 -6.08
CA GLN A 151 2.64 -20.40 -7.25
C GLN A 151 1.55 -19.43 -7.75
N GLU A 152 0.82 -18.78 -6.85
CA GLU A 152 -0.21 -17.81 -7.22
C GLU A 152 0.39 -16.56 -7.87
N TRP A 153 1.55 -16.11 -7.40
CA TRP A 153 2.29 -15.04 -8.07
C TRP A 153 2.80 -15.44 -9.46
N LYS A 154 3.26 -16.69 -9.65
CA LYS A 154 3.65 -17.21 -10.97
C LYS A 154 2.47 -17.26 -11.93
N ILE A 155 1.31 -17.75 -11.49
CA ILE A 155 0.09 -17.77 -12.30
C ILE A 155 -0.28 -16.36 -12.74
N LEU A 156 -0.25 -15.38 -11.82
CA LEU A 156 -0.48 -13.98 -12.16
C LEU A 156 0.52 -13.46 -13.20
N GLN A 157 1.82 -13.73 -12.99
CA GLN A 157 2.87 -13.29 -13.90
C GLN A 157 2.71 -13.89 -15.31
N GLU A 158 2.45 -15.19 -15.40
CA GLU A 158 2.26 -15.91 -16.67
C GLU A 158 1.02 -15.41 -17.41
N PHE A 159 -0.10 -15.26 -16.71
CA PHE A 159 -1.34 -14.71 -17.28
C PHE A 159 -1.14 -13.32 -17.90
N LEU A 160 -0.23 -12.52 -17.33
CA LEU A 160 0.07 -11.17 -17.80
C LEU A 160 1.11 -11.09 -18.91
N GLY A 161 1.47 -12.23 -19.52
CA GLY A 161 2.44 -12.29 -20.63
C GLY A 161 3.88 -12.54 -20.17
N GLY A 162 4.06 -13.03 -18.95
CA GLY A 162 5.36 -13.42 -18.40
C GLY A 162 6.14 -12.28 -17.75
N TRP A 163 7.29 -12.64 -17.17
CA TRP A 163 8.08 -11.78 -16.28
C TRP A 163 8.54 -10.46 -16.89
N ARG A 164 8.66 -10.35 -18.22
CA ARG A 164 9.09 -9.12 -18.93
C ARG A 164 8.00 -8.05 -19.05
N GLU A 165 6.74 -8.48 -19.01
CA GLU A 165 5.58 -7.63 -19.30
C GLU A 165 4.66 -7.44 -18.09
N ALA A 166 4.58 -8.43 -17.20
CA ALA A 166 3.66 -8.41 -16.07
C ALA A 166 3.79 -7.15 -15.20
N GLY A 167 5.02 -6.66 -14.97
CA GLY A 167 5.23 -5.49 -14.13
C GLY A 167 4.64 -4.20 -14.71
N LYS A 168 4.66 -4.04 -16.04
CA LYS A 168 4.00 -2.91 -16.72
C LYS A 168 2.50 -2.84 -16.39
N LYS A 169 1.85 -4.00 -16.40
CA LYS A 169 0.40 -4.14 -16.27
C LYS A 169 -0.09 -4.06 -14.82
N LEU A 170 0.78 -4.39 -13.86
CA LEU A 170 0.47 -4.40 -12.41
C LEU A 170 0.69 -3.04 -11.73
N LYS A 171 1.73 -2.30 -12.16
CA LYS A 171 2.07 -0.99 -11.58
C LYS A 171 0.89 -0.03 -11.73
N SER A 172 0.64 0.75 -10.68
CA SER A 172 -0.26 1.90 -10.79
C SER A 172 0.20 2.83 -11.90
N GLU A 173 -0.74 3.61 -12.42
CA GLU A 173 -0.38 4.70 -13.33
C GLU A 173 0.53 5.69 -12.59
N LYS A 174 1.41 6.34 -13.35
CA LYS A 174 2.16 7.50 -12.85
C LYS A 174 1.14 8.64 -12.65
N SER A 175 0.77 8.92 -11.40
CA SER A 175 0.21 10.24 -11.08
C SER A 175 1.25 11.28 -11.48
N GLY A 176 0.82 12.45 -11.98
CA GLY A 176 1.70 13.48 -12.53
C GLY A 176 2.79 13.97 -11.55
N PHE A 177 3.46 15.08 -11.87
CA PHE A 177 4.41 15.68 -10.93
C PHE A 177 3.68 16.05 -9.61
N GLY A 178 4.03 15.40 -8.49
CA GLY A 178 3.30 15.55 -7.22
C GLY A 178 3.93 14.81 -6.03
N THR A 179 3.26 14.84 -4.87
CA THR A 179 3.64 14.10 -3.66
C THR A 179 3.23 12.63 -3.75
N HIS A 180 3.91 11.76 -3.01
CA HIS A 180 3.57 10.35 -2.88
C HIS A 180 2.11 10.15 -2.41
N PRO A 181 1.42 9.05 -2.79
CA PRO A 181 1.98 7.85 -3.41
C PRO A 181 2.15 7.94 -4.93
N ARG A 182 3.35 7.59 -5.41
CA ARG A 182 3.69 7.57 -6.85
C ARG A 182 5.01 6.86 -7.14
N TRP A 183 5.13 6.33 -8.35
CA TRP A 183 6.40 5.91 -8.95
C TRP A 183 7.28 7.13 -9.28
N THR A 184 8.56 7.05 -8.94
CA THR A 184 9.60 8.01 -9.32
C THR A 184 10.15 7.68 -10.70
N GLY A 185 10.66 8.68 -11.43
CA GLY A 185 11.16 8.50 -12.80
C GLY A 185 10.03 8.23 -13.80
N GLU A 186 10.32 7.49 -14.86
CA GLU A 186 9.38 7.26 -15.96
C GLU A 186 8.28 6.23 -15.64
N ASN A 187 8.37 5.52 -14.51
CA ASN A 187 7.51 4.37 -14.23
C ASN A 187 7.45 3.44 -15.46
N THR A 188 8.61 3.00 -15.96
CA THR A 188 8.83 2.40 -17.28
C THR A 188 7.70 1.44 -17.67
N GLY A 189 6.88 1.87 -18.62
CA GLY A 189 5.78 1.10 -19.20
C GLY A 189 4.57 0.82 -18.29
N GLY A 190 4.42 1.49 -17.13
CA GLY A 190 3.29 1.28 -16.23
C GLY A 190 1.96 1.68 -16.86
N THR A 191 1.05 0.73 -17.08
CA THR A 191 -0.27 0.94 -17.69
C THR A 191 -1.44 0.77 -16.73
N ASN A 192 -1.26 0.03 -15.63
CA ASN A 192 -2.32 -0.35 -14.70
C ASN A 192 -3.57 -0.99 -15.33
N GLU A 193 -3.44 -1.62 -16.50
CA GLU A 193 -4.59 -2.19 -17.22
C GLU A 193 -5.35 -3.26 -16.43
N THR A 194 -4.68 -3.88 -15.46
CA THR A 194 -5.24 -4.90 -14.54
C THR A 194 -6.01 -4.31 -13.37
N LYS A 195 -5.89 -3.00 -13.15
CA LYS A 195 -6.37 -2.28 -11.95
C LYS A 195 -5.74 -2.77 -10.63
N PHE A 196 -4.72 -3.62 -10.69
CA PHE A 196 -3.98 -4.08 -9.51
C PHE A 196 -3.38 -2.91 -8.72
N SER A 197 -3.01 -1.82 -9.40
CA SER A 197 -2.64 -0.55 -8.80
C SER A 197 -1.51 -0.69 -7.77
N ALA A 198 -0.43 -1.40 -8.14
CA ALA A 198 0.75 -1.52 -7.28
C ALA A 198 1.43 -0.16 -7.09
N LEU A 199 1.58 0.25 -5.83
CA LEU A 199 2.27 1.48 -5.43
C LEU A 199 3.67 1.14 -4.93
N PRO A 200 4.67 2.01 -5.13
CA PRO A 200 6.05 1.76 -4.75
C PRO A 200 6.27 2.03 -3.25
N SER A 201 5.78 1.10 -2.43
CA SER A 201 5.80 1.14 -0.97
C SER A 201 7.21 1.05 -0.34
N GLY A 202 8.25 0.79 -1.15
CA GLY A 202 9.58 0.49 -0.66
C GLY A 202 9.59 -0.77 0.22
N TYR A 203 10.52 -0.79 1.17
CA TYR A 203 10.67 -1.88 2.13
C TYR A 203 11.33 -1.43 3.43
N ARG A 204 11.29 -2.32 4.44
CA ARG A 204 12.13 -2.27 5.64
C ARG A 204 13.13 -3.43 5.59
N HIS A 205 14.41 -3.14 5.58
CA HIS A 205 15.47 -4.15 5.54
C HIS A 205 15.54 -4.95 6.85
N LYS A 206 16.13 -6.14 6.84
CA LYS A 206 16.31 -6.98 8.05
C LYS A 206 17.07 -6.28 9.18
N ILE A 207 17.88 -5.26 8.90
CA ILE A 207 18.60 -4.46 9.92
C ILE A 207 17.77 -3.26 10.43
N GLY A 208 16.52 -3.13 10.01
CA GLY A 208 15.58 -2.10 10.45
C GLY A 208 15.63 -0.78 9.69
N THR A 209 16.46 -0.64 8.65
CA THR A 209 16.50 0.55 7.76
C THR A 209 15.42 0.50 6.70
N PHE A 210 14.95 1.65 6.21
CA PHE A 210 13.98 1.73 5.11
C PHE A 210 14.65 2.07 3.79
N GLY A 211 14.03 1.70 2.67
CA GLY A 211 14.57 2.00 1.35
C GLY A 211 13.53 1.91 0.23
N ASP A 212 13.88 2.52 -0.90
CA ASP A 212 13.19 2.44 -2.19
C ASP A 212 11.73 2.92 -2.24
N ILE A 213 11.28 3.76 -1.30
CA ILE A 213 9.99 4.45 -1.46
C ILE A 213 9.97 5.21 -2.80
N GLY A 214 8.92 5.02 -3.58
CA GLY A 214 8.84 5.59 -4.94
C GLY A 214 9.61 4.83 -6.01
N LEU A 215 10.57 3.97 -5.65
CA LEU A 215 11.44 3.27 -6.60
C LEU A 215 11.07 1.81 -6.79
N SER A 216 10.61 1.13 -5.73
CA SER A 216 10.20 -0.27 -5.82
C SER A 216 9.01 -0.57 -4.92
N SER A 217 8.33 -1.66 -5.25
CA SER A 217 7.45 -2.36 -4.32
C SER A 217 7.88 -3.81 -4.27
N THR A 218 7.95 -4.34 -3.05
CA THR A 218 8.23 -5.75 -2.81
C THR A 218 7.05 -6.36 -2.09
N TYR A 219 6.62 -7.53 -2.56
CA TYR A 219 5.50 -8.28 -2.02
C TYR A 219 5.97 -9.62 -1.47
N TRP A 220 5.43 -10.00 -0.31
CA TRP A 220 5.67 -11.34 0.23
C TRP A 220 4.93 -12.43 -0.55
N SER A 221 5.57 -13.59 -0.68
CA SER A 221 4.90 -14.87 -0.86
C SER A 221 4.77 -15.55 0.51
N SER A 222 3.69 -16.29 0.74
CA SER A 222 3.52 -17.16 1.92
C SER A 222 4.34 -18.44 1.84
N THR A 223 4.83 -18.82 0.65
CA THR A 223 5.72 -19.97 0.46
C THR A 223 7.12 -19.68 1.01
N GLU A 224 7.53 -20.47 2.00
CA GLU A 224 8.88 -20.49 2.55
C GLU A 224 9.87 -21.07 1.53
N LEU A 225 11.08 -20.52 1.45
CA LEU A 225 12.16 -21.08 0.63
C LEU A 225 13.02 -22.04 1.47
N ASN A 226 13.45 -21.59 2.66
CA ASN A 226 14.22 -22.38 3.61
C ASN A 226 14.13 -21.75 5.02
N ALA A 227 14.93 -22.25 5.97
CA ALA A 227 14.91 -21.79 7.36
C ALA A 227 15.16 -20.28 7.56
N THR A 228 15.93 -19.63 6.67
CA THR A 228 16.31 -18.21 6.75
C THR A 228 15.61 -17.32 5.73
N ASP A 229 15.36 -17.86 4.54
CA ASP A 229 14.89 -17.12 3.39
C ASP A 229 13.47 -17.53 2.99
N THR A 230 12.76 -16.57 2.41
CA THR A 230 11.40 -16.74 1.89
C THR A 230 11.25 -16.01 0.57
N TYR A 231 10.32 -16.49 -0.27
CA TYR A 231 10.08 -15.91 -1.58
C TYR A 231 9.43 -14.53 -1.48
N ASN A 232 9.90 -13.61 -2.32
CA ASN A 232 9.31 -12.29 -2.52
C ASN A 232 9.23 -11.94 -4.00
N TRP A 233 8.43 -10.94 -4.33
CA TRP A 233 8.17 -10.51 -5.70
C TRP A 233 8.32 -9.00 -5.83
N VAL A 234 9.02 -8.54 -6.86
CA VAL A 234 9.48 -7.15 -6.95
C VAL A 234 9.02 -6.47 -8.23
N LEU A 235 8.51 -5.24 -8.07
CA LEU A 235 8.29 -4.26 -9.12
C LEU A 235 9.27 -3.10 -8.94
N LYS A 236 9.82 -2.58 -10.04
CA LYS A 236 10.74 -1.43 -10.03
C LYS A 236 10.28 -0.32 -10.96
N SER A 237 10.59 0.91 -10.61
CA SER A 237 10.22 2.11 -11.37
C SER A 237 10.87 2.15 -12.75
N ASN A 238 12.09 1.62 -12.88
CA ASN A 238 12.89 1.62 -14.11
C ASN A 238 12.76 0.32 -14.93
N SER A 239 11.82 -0.55 -14.58
CA SER A 239 11.63 -1.84 -15.25
C SER A 239 10.16 -2.14 -15.48
N GLY A 240 9.88 -2.81 -16.60
CA GLY A 240 8.58 -3.42 -16.87
C GLY A 240 8.42 -4.82 -16.28
N GLN A 241 9.46 -5.33 -15.63
CA GLN A 241 9.50 -6.70 -15.15
C GLN A 241 8.78 -6.87 -13.83
N PHE A 242 8.27 -8.08 -13.61
CA PHE A 242 7.81 -8.55 -12.31
C PHE A 242 8.56 -9.84 -12.02
N ASN A 243 9.48 -9.83 -11.05
CA ASN A 243 10.40 -10.96 -10.82
C ASN A 243 10.23 -11.53 -9.42
N GLY A 244 10.31 -12.86 -9.31
CA GLY A 244 10.48 -13.54 -8.04
C GLY A 244 11.95 -13.47 -7.58
N GLY A 245 12.13 -13.40 -6.27
CA GLY A 245 13.42 -13.43 -5.58
C GLY A 245 13.28 -14.09 -4.22
N TRP A 246 14.25 -13.84 -3.35
CA TRP A 246 14.18 -14.24 -1.94
C TRP A 246 14.69 -13.14 -1.02
N ALA A 247 14.24 -13.18 0.23
CA ALA A 247 14.70 -12.29 1.28
C ALA A 247 14.61 -12.97 2.65
N LEU A 248 15.34 -12.41 3.61
CA LEU A 248 15.32 -12.87 5.00
C LEU A 248 13.97 -12.55 5.66
N LYS A 249 13.49 -13.47 6.51
CA LYS A 249 12.18 -13.40 7.20
C LYS A 249 11.95 -12.12 8.01
N ASN A 250 13.02 -11.49 8.50
CA ASN A 250 12.98 -10.23 9.26
C ASN A 250 12.89 -8.98 8.39
N SER A 251 12.90 -9.10 7.07
CA SER A 251 12.61 -7.96 6.18
C SER A 251 11.14 -7.58 6.30
N GLY A 252 10.77 -6.37 5.91
CA GLY A 252 9.41 -5.85 5.94
C GLY A 252 8.96 -5.45 4.55
N PHE A 253 7.96 -6.14 4.01
CA PHE A 253 7.44 -5.93 2.67
C PHE A 253 5.92 -5.78 2.68
N ALA A 254 5.38 -5.21 1.60
CA ALA A 254 3.95 -5.08 1.42
C ALA A 254 3.29 -6.45 1.25
N VAL A 255 2.00 -6.51 1.56
CA VAL A 255 1.17 -7.70 1.38
C VAL A 255 -0.04 -7.34 0.54
N ARG A 256 -0.34 -8.19 -0.44
CA ARG A 256 -1.58 -8.21 -1.20
C ARG A 256 -2.29 -9.51 -0.86
N CYS A 257 -3.56 -9.50 -0.49
CA CYS A 257 -4.29 -10.75 -0.33
C CYS A 257 -4.94 -11.16 -1.65
N VAL A 258 -5.09 -12.47 -1.83
CA VAL A 258 -5.72 -13.10 -2.98
C VAL A 258 -6.84 -14.04 -2.51
N LYS A 259 -7.81 -14.26 -3.39
CA LYS A 259 -8.87 -15.25 -3.26
C LYS A 259 -9.03 -15.98 -4.60
N ASN A 260 -9.18 -17.30 -4.53
CA ASN A 260 -9.48 -18.15 -5.68
C ASN A 260 -10.94 -18.61 -5.63
#